data_AF-A0A7S0HH55-F1
#
_entry.id   AF-A0A7S0HH55-F1
#
_cell.length_a   1.000
_cell.length_b   1.000
_cell.length_c   1.000
_cell.angle_alpha   90.00
_cell.angle_beta   90.00
_cell.angle_gamma   90.00
#
_symmetry.space_group_name_H-M   'P 1'
#
loop_
_entity.id
_entity.type
_entity.pdbx_description
1 polymer ?
#
loop_
_entity_poly.entity_id
_entity_poly.type
_entity_poly.pdbx_seq_one_letter_code
_entity_poly.pdbx_strand_id
1 'polypeptide(L)'
;AMSLSFLSKKSWHTANLKNVEKVWLAEQAEQKEQQKLDNYRKEKEDERQQAELRSLQDEMTKTKRETRVEFLYEQPQTNAQEYLLGKAIVEKPEESDVKKVEVLPGSNFINGQNNLSNQVNEEFNKLNNDPLIMMRSEEQKALQRILSNPLKMKSIRGAVEQRAAASEKKDKKSKKEKKEKKEKKEKKSKGKKRSREAGGGRSGSDSSDDDRRQAPPPPPPP
;
A
#
# COMPACT_ATOMS: atom_id res chain seq x y z
N ALA A 1 33.90 38.16 16.72
CA ALA A 1 33.43 36.94 17.39
C ALA A 1 33.30 35.84 16.34
N MET A 2 34.09 34.76 16.40
CA MET A 2 33.89 33.62 15.50
C MET A 2 32.58 32.93 15.90
N SER A 3 31.64 32.82 14.97
CA SER A 3 30.29 32.33 15.24
C SER A 3 30.31 30.87 15.68
N LEU A 4 29.39 30.49 16.56
CA LEU A 4 29.17 29.11 17.07
C LEU A 4 28.75 28.10 15.97
N SER A 5 28.94 28.41 14.69
CA SER A 5 28.53 27.60 13.54
C SER A 5 29.16 26.21 13.53
N PHE A 6 30.33 26.03 14.15
CA PHE A 6 30.94 24.71 14.32
C PHE A 6 30.04 23.73 15.09
N LEU A 7 29.17 24.22 15.98
CA LEU A 7 28.26 23.36 16.74
C LEU A 7 27.24 22.63 15.84
N SER A 8 26.77 23.24 14.75
CA SER A 8 25.83 22.58 13.82
C SER A 8 26.46 21.38 13.08
N LYS A 9 27.79 21.30 13.04
CA LYS A 9 28.54 20.16 12.50
C LYS A 9 28.59 18.97 13.47
N LYS A 10 28.23 19.16 14.74
CA LYS A 10 28.19 18.09 15.74
C LYS A 10 26.89 17.29 15.61
N SER A 11 26.95 15.98 15.83
CA SER A 11 25.82 15.05 15.65
C SER A 11 24.67 15.25 16.64
N TRP A 12 24.95 15.78 17.83
CA TRP A 12 23.96 15.99 18.88
C TRP A 12 23.29 17.37 18.84
N HIS A 13 23.80 18.30 18.03
CA HIS A 13 23.31 19.67 18.03
C HIS A 13 21.97 19.78 17.29
N THR A 14 21.02 20.56 17.81
CA THR A 14 19.65 20.68 17.27
C THR A 14 19.64 21.28 15.86
N ALA A 15 20.50 22.27 15.61
CA ALA A 15 20.64 22.89 14.28
C ALA A 15 21.35 22.01 13.23
N ASN A 16 21.74 20.78 13.57
CA ASN A 16 22.25 19.83 12.58
C ASN A 16 21.10 19.41 11.65
N LEU A 17 21.29 19.49 10.33
CA LEU A 17 20.29 19.14 9.32
C LEU A 17 19.63 17.78 9.58
N LYS A 18 20.41 16.77 10.00
CA LYS A 18 19.88 15.43 10.29
C LYS A 18 18.93 15.40 11.49
N ASN A 19 19.15 16.27 12.47
CA ASN A 19 18.29 16.35 13.65
C ASN A 19 17.04 17.18 13.35
N VAL A 20 17.19 18.27 12.58
CA VAL A 20 16.05 19.04 12.06
C VAL A 20 15.13 18.15 11.22
N GLU A 21 15.69 17.32 10.33
CA GLU A 21 14.92 16.36 9.53
C GLU A 21 14.17 15.34 10.40
N LYS A 22 14.80 14.82 11.45
CA LYS A 22 14.15 13.88 12.39
C LYS A 22 13.00 14.54 13.14
N VAL A 23 13.20 15.75 13.65
CA VAL A 23 12.15 16.52 14.34
C VAL A 23 11.00 16.79 13.38
N TRP A 24 11.30 17.23 12.16
CA TRP A 24 10.28 17.48 11.14
C TRP A 24 9.47 16.22 10.78
N LEU A 25 10.13 15.06 10.65
CA LEU A 25 9.44 13.79 10.41
C LEU A 25 8.56 13.38 11.60
N ALA A 26 9.02 13.61 12.83
CA ALA A 26 8.25 13.33 14.04
C ALA A 26 7.02 14.25 14.13
N GLU A 27 7.20 15.55 13.92
CA GLU A 27 6.11 16.54 13.87
C GLU A 27 5.09 16.19 12.77
N GLN A 28 5.55 15.76 11.60
CA GLN A 28 4.65 15.34 10.53
C GLN A 28 3.87 14.07 10.87
N ALA A 29 4.50 13.11 11.57
CA ALA A 29 3.82 11.92 12.05
C ALA A 29 2.78 12.26 13.12
N GLU A 30 3.12 13.15 14.05
CA GLU A 30 2.22 13.64 15.10
C GLU A 30 1.02 14.38 14.51
N GLN A 31 1.22 15.25 13.51
CA GLN A 31 0.12 15.91 12.81
C GLN A 31 -0.85 14.92 12.16
N LYS A 32 -0.33 13.83 11.56
CA LYS A 32 -1.18 12.78 10.98
C LYS A 32 -1.97 12.03 12.05
N GLU A 33 -1.35 11.75 13.18
CA GLU A 33 -2.02 11.12 14.33
C GLU A 33 -3.12 12.03 14.89
N GLN A 34 -2.82 13.32 15.10
CA GLN A 34 -3.80 14.30 15.56
C GLN A 34 -4.99 14.40 14.60
N GLN A 35 -4.76 14.48 13.28
CA GLN A 35 -5.84 14.46 12.28
C GLN A 35 -6.69 13.19 12.37
N LYS A 36 -6.06 12.04 12.58
CA LYS A 36 -6.78 10.76 12.76
C LYS A 36 -7.63 10.77 14.03
N LEU A 37 -7.11 11.31 15.13
CA LEU A 37 -7.84 11.44 16.39
C LEU A 37 -9.01 12.42 16.27
N ASP A 38 -8.83 13.54 15.57
CA ASP A 38 -9.90 14.52 15.36
C ASP A 38 -11.03 13.97 14.48
N ASN A 39 -10.68 13.22 13.44
CA ASN A 39 -11.67 12.48 12.64
C ASN A 39 -12.44 11.47 13.51
N TYR A 40 -11.74 10.73 14.37
CA TYR A 40 -12.38 9.77 15.29
C TYR A 40 -13.28 10.46 16.33
N ARG A 41 -12.87 11.61 16.87
CA ARG A 41 -13.69 12.42 17.78
C ARG A 41 -14.95 12.91 17.08
N LYS A 42 -14.83 13.33 15.82
CA LYS A 42 -15.97 13.75 15.01
C LYS A 42 -16.94 12.60 14.76
N GLU A 43 -16.44 11.43 14.39
CA GLU A 43 -17.26 10.22 14.22
C GLU A 43 -18.01 9.85 15.51
N LYS A 44 -17.36 9.94 16.68
CA LYS A 44 -18.01 9.73 17.97
C LYS A 44 -19.10 10.74 18.30
N GLU A 45 -18.91 11.99 17.92
CA GLU A 45 -19.91 13.05 18.11
C GLU A 45 -21.10 12.84 17.18
N ASP A 46 -20.84 12.51 15.91
CA ASP A 46 -21.87 12.18 14.93
C ASP A 46 -22.69 10.93 15.37
N GLU A 47 -22.03 9.90 15.91
CA GLU A 47 -22.68 8.73 16.52
C GLU A 47 -23.60 9.12 17.69
N ARG A 48 -23.15 10.04 18.56
CA ARG A 48 -23.96 10.53 19.69
C ARG A 48 -25.18 11.29 19.21
N GLN A 49 -25.01 12.22 18.28
CA GLN A 49 -26.12 12.99 17.70
C GLN A 49 -27.15 12.08 17.04
N GLN A 50 -26.70 11.07 16.28
CA GLN A 50 -27.61 10.08 15.70
C GLN A 50 -28.34 9.25 16.76
N ALA A 51 -27.65 8.85 17.83
CA ALA A 51 -28.27 8.12 18.93
C ALA A 51 -29.33 8.96 19.66
N GLU A 52 -29.06 10.25 19.90
CA GLU A 52 -30.01 11.18 20.50
C GLU A 52 -31.26 11.38 19.63
N LEU A 53 -31.08 11.60 18.32
CA LEU A 53 -32.19 11.70 17.37
C LEU A 53 -33.04 10.43 17.33
N ARG A 54 -32.39 9.25 17.36
CA ARG A 54 -33.09 7.95 17.44
C ARG A 54 -33.88 7.82 18.73
N SER A 55 -33.29 8.18 19.87
CA SER A 55 -33.97 8.18 21.17
C SER A 55 -35.20 9.07 21.16
N LEU A 56 -35.07 10.29 20.63
CA LEU A 56 -36.17 11.24 20.51
C LEU A 56 -37.28 10.71 19.58
N GLN A 57 -36.91 10.06 18.48
CA GLN A 57 -37.87 9.43 17.58
C GLN A 57 -38.66 8.31 18.29
N ASP A 58 -37.98 7.44 19.04
CA ASP A 58 -38.62 6.36 19.79
C ASP A 58 -39.57 6.90 20.88
N GLU A 59 -39.20 8.01 21.55
CA GLU A 59 -40.06 8.71 22.50
C GLU A 59 -41.33 9.26 21.82
N MET A 60 -41.21 9.84 20.62
CA MET A 60 -42.36 10.32 19.85
C MET A 60 -43.25 9.19 19.35
N THR A 61 -42.68 8.09 18.84
CA THR A 61 -43.44 6.98 18.25
C THR A 61 -43.99 6.01 19.28
N LYS A 62 -43.54 6.08 20.55
CA LYS A 62 -43.89 5.15 21.67
C LYS A 62 -43.64 3.68 21.34
N THR A 63 -42.89 3.41 20.28
CA THR A 63 -42.54 2.08 19.81
C THR A 63 -41.02 2.02 19.77
N LYS A 64 -40.44 1.23 20.69
CA LYS A 64 -38.99 1.04 20.76
C LYS A 64 -38.57 0.14 19.62
N ARG A 65 -37.73 0.64 18.69
CA ARG A 65 -37.15 -0.22 17.66
C ARG A 65 -36.13 -1.17 18.30
N GLU A 66 -36.10 -2.41 17.83
CA GLU A 66 -35.11 -3.38 18.28
C GLU A 66 -33.71 -2.90 17.86
N THR A 67 -32.75 -2.89 18.79
CA THR A 67 -31.35 -2.53 18.52
C THR A 67 -30.64 -3.66 17.78
N ARG A 68 -31.19 -4.08 16.64
CA ARG A 68 -30.61 -5.11 15.78
C ARG A 68 -29.99 -4.46 14.56
N VAL A 69 -28.96 -5.10 14.05
CA VAL A 69 -28.28 -4.66 12.83
C VAL A 69 -29.21 -4.98 11.66
N GLU A 70 -29.96 -3.98 11.19
CA GLU A 70 -31.02 -4.15 10.20
C GLU A 70 -30.51 -4.88 8.95
N PHE A 71 -29.32 -4.53 8.43
CA PHE A 71 -28.76 -5.21 7.24
C PHE A 71 -28.58 -6.73 7.41
N LEU A 72 -28.33 -7.21 8.64
CA LEU A 72 -28.12 -8.64 8.90
C LEU A 72 -29.44 -9.41 8.97
N TYR A 73 -30.52 -8.73 9.36
CA TYR A 73 -31.84 -9.33 9.58
C TYR A 73 -32.89 -8.92 8.55
N GLU A 74 -32.53 -8.01 7.64
CA GLU A 74 -33.28 -7.71 6.44
C GLU A 74 -33.10 -8.87 5.47
N GLN A 75 -33.72 -10.00 5.82
CA GLN A 75 -33.91 -11.07 4.85
C GLN A 75 -34.91 -10.57 3.81
N PRO A 76 -34.63 -10.72 2.50
CA PRO A 76 -35.64 -10.45 1.50
C PRO A 76 -36.82 -11.37 1.82
N GLN A 77 -37.98 -10.79 2.12
CA GLN A 77 -39.23 -11.52 2.30
C GLN A 77 -39.64 -12.09 0.94
N THR A 78 -38.96 -13.14 0.50
CA THR A 78 -39.39 -13.94 -0.65
C THR A 78 -40.54 -14.79 -0.15
N ASN A 79 -41.67 -14.82 -0.88
CA ASN A 79 -42.82 -15.69 -0.65
C ASN A 79 -42.47 -17.17 -0.89
N ALA A 80 -41.38 -17.65 -0.30
CA ALA A 80 -40.83 -18.98 -0.50
C ALA A 80 -41.82 -20.06 -0.05
N GLN A 81 -42.65 -19.78 0.96
CA GLN A 81 -43.70 -20.70 1.42
C GLN A 81 -44.80 -20.87 0.37
N GLU A 82 -45.26 -19.78 -0.27
CA GLU A 82 -46.28 -19.85 -1.32
C GLU A 82 -45.78 -20.55 -2.59
N TYR A 83 -44.48 -20.40 -2.89
CA TYR A 83 -43.82 -21.07 -4.00
C TYR A 83 -43.65 -22.58 -3.74
N LEU A 84 -43.30 -22.97 -2.50
CA LEU A 84 -43.24 -24.38 -2.09
C LEU A 84 -44.62 -25.07 -2.07
N LEU A 85 -45.69 -24.31 -1.81
CA LEU A 85 -47.08 -24.77 -1.89
C LEU A 85 -47.62 -24.86 -3.34
N GLY A 86 -46.77 -24.63 -4.35
CA GLY A 86 -47.09 -24.86 -5.76
C GLY A 86 -48.12 -23.90 -6.34
N LYS A 87 -48.42 -22.78 -5.66
CA LYS A 87 -49.28 -21.74 -6.23
C LYS A 87 -48.51 -21.06 -7.36
N ALA A 88 -49.01 -21.20 -8.58
CA ALA A 88 -48.50 -20.48 -9.72
C ALA A 88 -48.55 -18.98 -9.42
N ILE A 89 -47.43 -18.29 -9.63
CA ILE A 89 -47.37 -16.82 -9.57
C ILE A 89 -48.28 -16.33 -10.70
N VAL A 90 -49.50 -15.94 -10.36
CA VAL A 90 -50.34 -15.17 -11.28
C VAL A 90 -49.79 -13.76 -11.22
N GLU A 91 -48.97 -13.39 -12.21
CA GLU A 91 -48.72 -11.97 -12.52
C GLU A 91 -50.07 -11.37 -12.91
N LYS A 92 -50.82 -10.89 -11.91
CA LYS A 92 -51.97 -10.03 -12.16
C LYS A 92 -51.40 -8.77 -12.84
N PRO A 93 -51.85 -8.41 -14.06
CA PRO A 93 -51.63 -7.07 -14.57
C PRO A 93 -52.56 -6.14 -13.80
N GLU A 94 -52.26 -5.88 -12.53
CA GLU A 94 -52.87 -4.79 -11.80
C GLU A 94 -52.38 -3.52 -12.51
N GLU A 95 -53.27 -2.83 -13.22
CA GLU A 95 -53.15 -1.42 -13.58
C GLU A 95 -53.10 -0.59 -12.28
N SER A 96 -52.03 -0.79 -11.51
CA SER A 96 -51.81 -0.14 -10.24
C SER A 96 -51.23 1.24 -10.50
N ASP A 97 -51.55 2.18 -9.62
CA ASP A 97 -51.24 3.62 -9.71
C ASP A 97 -49.77 3.97 -9.96
N VAL A 98 -48.88 2.98 -9.92
CA VAL A 98 -47.48 2.98 -10.36
C VAL A 98 -47.28 3.64 -11.73
N LYS A 99 -48.11 3.33 -12.73
CA LYS A 99 -48.02 3.94 -14.07
C LYS A 99 -48.36 5.43 -14.11
N LYS A 100 -49.17 5.92 -13.16
CA LYS A 100 -49.51 7.36 -13.07
C LYS A 100 -48.39 8.16 -12.42
N VAL A 101 -47.57 7.51 -11.60
CA VAL A 101 -46.42 8.14 -10.93
C VAL A 101 -45.19 8.20 -11.83
N GLU A 102 -45.06 7.31 -12.82
CA GLU A 102 -43.96 7.31 -13.82
C GLU A 102 -43.74 8.67 -14.52
N VAL A 103 -44.79 9.48 -14.65
CA VAL A 103 -44.76 10.79 -15.35
C VAL A 103 -44.35 11.94 -14.42
N LEU A 104 -44.29 11.72 -13.10
CA LEU A 104 -43.92 12.76 -12.13
C LEU A 104 -42.39 12.92 -12.05
N PRO A 105 -41.86 14.15 -12.12
CA PRO A 105 -40.43 14.39 -11.94
C PRO A 105 -40.01 13.96 -10.53
N GLY A 106 -39.12 12.97 -10.44
CA GLY A 106 -38.71 12.32 -9.18
C GLY A 106 -39.11 10.84 -9.07
N SER A 107 -39.90 10.31 -10.00
CA SER A 107 -40.32 8.90 -10.05
C SER A 107 -39.23 7.88 -10.47
N ASN A 108 -37.95 8.27 -10.48
CA ASN A 108 -36.85 7.43 -10.96
C ASN A 108 -36.64 6.14 -10.15
N PHE A 109 -37.27 6.02 -8.99
CA PHE A 109 -37.24 4.81 -8.15
C PHE A 109 -38.23 3.73 -8.60
N ILE A 110 -39.31 4.09 -9.31
CA ILE A 110 -40.37 3.15 -9.68
C ILE A 110 -39.96 2.24 -10.86
N ASN A 111 -39.15 2.76 -11.78
CA ASN A 111 -38.64 1.99 -12.93
C ASN A 111 -37.37 1.18 -12.63
N GLY A 112 -36.98 1.06 -11.34
CA GLY A 112 -35.76 0.38 -10.89
C GLY A 112 -35.67 -1.12 -11.18
N GLN A 113 -36.70 -1.74 -11.79
CA GLN A 113 -36.70 -3.17 -12.15
C GLN A 113 -36.40 -3.47 -13.63
N ASN A 114 -36.29 -2.47 -14.52
CA ASN A 114 -35.88 -2.72 -15.92
C ASN A 114 -34.40 -2.35 -16.16
N ASN A 115 -33.57 -3.38 -16.00
CA ASN A 115 -32.10 -3.46 -15.93
C ASN A 115 -31.27 -3.02 -17.17
N LEU A 116 -31.75 -2.14 -18.06
CA LEU A 116 -30.95 -1.72 -19.24
C LEU A 116 -30.49 -0.25 -19.20
N SER A 117 -31.32 0.68 -18.72
CA SER A 117 -30.95 2.11 -18.64
C SER A 117 -30.01 2.42 -17.47
N ASN A 118 -30.03 1.57 -16.43
CA ASN A 118 -29.18 1.70 -15.25
C ASN A 118 -27.79 1.10 -15.44
N GLN A 119 -27.56 0.22 -16.43
CA GLN A 119 -26.23 -0.38 -16.65
C GLN A 119 -25.17 0.68 -16.95
N VAL A 120 -25.46 1.67 -17.81
CA VAL A 120 -24.50 2.74 -18.13
C VAL A 120 -24.17 3.58 -16.90
N ASN A 121 -25.18 3.90 -16.06
CA ASN A 121 -24.99 4.68 -14.85
C ASN A 121 -24.29 3.87 -13.75
N GLU A 122 -24.62 2.58 -13.62
CA GLU A 122 -23.94 1.66 -12.72
C GLU A 122 -22.51 1.41 -13.14
N GLU A 123 -22.22 1.24 -14.44
CA GLU A 123 -20.87 1.11 -14.98
C GLU A 123 -20.08 2.39 -14.76
N PHE A 124 -20.68 3.56 -14.99
CA PHE A 124 -20.07 4.85 -14.68
C PHE A 124 -19.74 4.96 -13.18
N ASN A 125 -20.66 4.58 -12.30
CA ASN A 125 -20.44 4.58 -10.86
C ASN A 125 -19.40 3.53 -10.43
N LYS A 126 -19.40 2.33 -11.01
CA LYS A 126 -18.41 1.29 -10.74
C LYS A 126 -17.02 1.76 -11.17
N LEU A 127 -16.92 2.39 -12.34
CA LEU A 127 -15.65 2.87 -12.88
C LEU A 127 -15.11 4.08 -12.11
N ASN A 128 -15.99 5.00 -11.69
CA ASN A 128 -15.59 6.23 -11.01
C ASN A 128 -15.45 6.09 -9.50
N ASN A 129 -16.21 5.21 -8.86
CA ASN A 129 -16.13 4.95 -7.42
C ASN A 129 -15.20 3.77 -7.08
N ASP A 130 -14.54 3.14 -8.06
CA ASP A 130 -13.51 2.14 -7.80
C ASP A 130 -12.19 2.83 -7.35
N PRO A 131 -11.71 2.57 -6.12
CA PRO A 131 -10.47 3.15 -5.61
C PRO A 131 -9.24 2.77 -6.46
N LEU A 132 -9.22 1.59 -7.09
CA LEU A 132 -8.11 1.16 -7.94
C LEU A 132 -8.03 1.99 -9.22
N ILE A 133 -9.17 2.35 -9.81
CA ILE A 133 -9.22 3.20 -11.00
C ILE A 133 -8.84 4.64 -10.66
N MET A 134 -9.24 5.14 -9.49
CA MET A 134 -8.81 6.45 -9.00
C MET A 134 -7.29 6.52 -8.86
N MET A 135 -6.67 5.53 -8.22
CA MET A 135 -5.20 5.46 -8.08
C MET A 135 -4.49 5.40 -9.44
N ARG A 136 -5.02 4.61 -10.39
CA ARG A 136 -4.45 4.53 -11.75
C ARG A 136 -4.56 5.85 -12.50
N SER A 137 -5.70 6.56 -12.38
CA SER A 137 -5.89 7.88 -13.00
C SER A 137 -4.90 8.90 -12.44
N GLU A 138 -4.70 8.90 -11.12
CA GLU A 138 -3.72 9.77 -10.45
C GLU A 138 -2.28 9.46 -10.87
N GLU A 139 -1.92 8.18 -10.96
CA GLU A 139 -0.61 7.75 -11.48
C GLU A 139 -0.37 8.26 -12.90
N GLN A 140 -1.36 8.09 -13.79
CA GLN A 140 -1.29 8.58 -15.16
C GLN A 140 -1.16 10.11 -15.22
N LYS A 141 -1.93 10.84 -14.40
CA LYS A 141 -1.84 12.31 -14.30
C LYS A 141 -0.46 12.75 -13.80
N ALA A 142 0.12 12.05 -12.82
CA ALA A 142 1.46 12.34 -12.30
C ALA A 142 2.53 12.10 -13.37
N LEU A 143 2.44 11.00 -14.12
CA LEU A 143 3.32 10.72 -15.26
C LEU A 143 3.21 11.81 -16.33
N GLN A 144 1.98 12.18 -16.71
CA GLN A 144 1.74 13.26 -17.66
C GLN A 144 2.31 14.60 -17.17
N ARG A 145 2.19 14.91 -15.88
CA ARG A 145 2.78 16.13 -15.28
C ARG A 145 4.30 16.13 -15.33
N ILE A 146 4.94 14.96 -15.22
CA ILE A 146 6.38 14.83 -15.37
C ILE A 146 6.76 15.01 -16.85
N LEU A 147 6.06 14.32 -17.76
CA LEU A 147 6.30 14.37 -19.21
C LEU A 147 6.08 15.76 -19.80
N SER A 148 5.04 16.47 -19.37
CA SER A 148 4.71 17.82 -19.83
C SER A 148 5.68 18.88 -19.33
N ASN A 149 6.47 18.58 -18.29
CA ASN A 149 7.50 19.49 -17.78
C ASN A 149 8.86 19.19 -18.45
N PRO A 150 9.31 20.01 -19.43
CA PRO A 150 10.53 19.73 -20.17
C PRO A 150 11.81 19.81 -19.31
N LEU A 151 11.81 20.59 -18.23
CA LEU A 151 12.96 20.69 -17.33
C LEU A 151 13.11 19.43 -16.46
N LYS A 152 12.01 18.93 -15.90
CA LYS A 152 11.99 17.68 -15.15
C LYS A 152 12.38 16.51 -16.05
N MET A 153 11.86 16.44 -17.28
CA MET A 153 12.26 15.41 -18.23
C MET A 153 13.75 15.43 -18.58
N LYS A 154 14.33 16.62 -18.79
CA LYS A 154 15.78 16.75 -19.00
C LYS A 154 16.59 16.25 -17.80
N SER A 155 16.17 16.60 -16.58
CA SER A 155 16.85 16.14 -15.36
C SER A 155 16.78 14.61 -15.18
N ILE A 156 15.63 14.00 -15.48
CA ILE A 156 15.43 12.55 -15.42
C ILE A 156 16.29 11.85 -16.47
N ARG A 157 16.29 12.34 -17.71
CA ARG A 157 17.15 11.81 -18.79
C ARG A 157 18.63 11.84 -18.40
N GLY A 158 19.12 12.99 -17.91
CA GLY A 158 20.50 13.11 -17.45
C GLY A 158 20.85 12.15 -16.30
N ALA A 159 19.95 11.97 -15.33
CA ALA A 159 20.16 11.04 -14.22
C ALA A 159 20.19 9.57 -14.69
N VAL A 160 19.34 9.20 -15.64
CA VAL A 160 19.30 7.84 -16.23
C VAL A 160 20.58 7.56 -17.01
N GLU A 161 21.03 8.50 -17.85
CA GLU A 161 22.30 8.37 -18.60
C GLU A 161 23.50 8.24 -17.66
N GLN A 162 23.55 9.02 -16.59
CA GLN A 162 24.60 8.90 -15.57
C GLN A 162 24.58 7.54 -14.86
N ARG A 163 23.40 7.01 -14.53
CA ARG A 163 23.28 5.68 -13.93
C ARG A 163 23.71 4.57 -14.89
N ALA A 164 23.33 4.66 -16.16
CA ALA A 164 23.76 3.71 -17.20
C ALA A 164 25.28 3.75 -17.43
N ALA A 165 25.87 4.94 -17.50
CA ALA A 165 27.32 5.11 -17.59
C ALA A 165 28.05 4.57 -16.35
N ALA A 166 27.46 4.73 -15.16
CA ALA A 166 28.00 4.19 -13.92
C ALA A 166 27.92 2.65 -13.86
N SER A 167 26.82 2.05 -14.33
CA SER A 167 26.68 0.58 -14.39
C SER A 167 27.68 -0.03 -15.38
N GLU A 168 27.85 0.55 -16.57
CA GLU A 168 28.87 0.07 -17.52
C GLU A 168 30.29 0.15 -16.97
N LYS A 169 30.63 1.24 -16.27
CA LYS A 169 31.94 1.39 -15.62
C LYS A 169 32.12 0.35 -14.52
N LYS A 170 31.08 0.05 -13.74
CA LYS A 170 31.09 -0.99 -12.70
C LYS A 170 31.26 -2.38 -13.32
N ASP A 171 30.59 -2.68 -14.43
CA ASP A 171 30.70 -3.95 -15.13
C ASP A 171 32.09 -4.15 -15.75
N LYS A 172 32.64 -3.12 -16.41
CA LYS A 172 34.03 -3.14 -16.91
C LYS A 172 35.04 -3.36 -15.79
N LYS A 173 34.86 -2.70 -14.63
CA LYS A 173 35.71 -2.89 -13.45
C LYS A 173 35.63 -4.32 -12.91
N SER A 174 34.42 -4.87 -12.78
CA SER A 174 34.21 -6.25 -12.32
C SER A 174 34.85 -7.29 -13.25
N LYS A 175 34.77 -7.07 -14.57
CA LYS A 175 35.37 -7.96 -15.58
C LYS A 175 36.90 -7.91 -15.53
N LYS A 176 37.49 -6.73 -15.30
CA LYS A 176 38.94 -6.56 -15.12
C LYS A 176 39.42 -7.28 -13.86
N GLU A 177 38.73 -7.11 -12.74
CA GLU A 177 39.06 -7.75 -11.46
C GLU A 177 38.98 -9.29 -11.55
N LYS A 178 37.96 -9.82 -12.25
CA LYS A 178 37.83 -11.27 -12.50
C LYS A 178 38.99 -11.81 -13.35
N LYS A 179 39.48 -11.04 -14.33
CA LYS A 179 40.64 -11.41 -15.18
C LYS A 179 41.94 -11.45 -14.35
N GLU A 180 42.20 -10.43 -13.54
CA GLU A 180 43.38 -10.39 -12.65
C GLU A 180 43.36 -11.55 -11.64
N LYS A 181 42.21 -11.86 -11.05
CA LYS A 181 42.07 -12.99 -10.12
C LYS A 181 42.36 -14.34 -10.79
N LYS A 182 41.93 -14.52 -12.06
CA LYS A 182 42.22 -15.72 -12.85
C LYS A 182 43.72 -15.84 -13.14
N GLU A 183 44.36 -14.76 -13.56
CA GLU A 183 45.80 -14.74 -13.86
C GLU A 183 46.64 -15.00 -12.61
N LYS A 184 46.27 -14.44 -11.45
CA LYS A 184 46.93 -14.71 -10.16
C LYS A 184 46.80 -16.17 -9.74
N LYS A 185 45.63 -16.80 -9.99
CA LYS A 185 45.42 -18.24 -9.71
C LYS A 185 46.26 -19.11 -10.63
N GLU A 186 46.42 -18.74 -11.90
CA GLU A 186 47.24 -19.46 -12.87
C GLU A 186 48.75 -19.34 -12.58
N LYS A 187 49.23 -18.16 -12.18
CA LYS A 187 50.62 -17.98 -11.71
C LYS A 187 50.89 -18.81 -10.46
N LYS A 188 49.95 -18.87 -9.51
CA LYS A 188 50.07 -19.70 -8.28
C LYS A 188 50.10 -21.19 -8.60
N SER A 189 49.32 -21.67 -9.58
CA SER A 189 49.33 -23.10 -9.97
C SER A 189 50.60 -23.48 -10.74
N LYS A 190 51.15 -22.60 -11.59
CA LYS A 190 52.46 -22.80 -12.25
C LYS A 190 53.62 -22.85 -11.25
N GLY A 191 53.61 -21.98 -10.24
CA GLY A 191 54.59 -22.02 -9.14
C GLY A 191 54.56 -23.32 -8.35
N LYS A 192 53.35 -23.84 -8.05
CA LYS A 192 53.17 -25.13 -7.34
C LYS A 192 53.56 -26.36 -8.18
N LYS A 193 53.52 -26.27 -9.52
CA LYS A 193 54.01 -27.34 -10.40
C LYS A 193 55.55 -27.35 -10.48
N ARG A 194 56.17 -26.17 -10.59
CA ARG A 194 57.64 -26.05 -10.57
C ARG A 194 58.26 -26.46 -9.24
N SER A 195 57.59 -26.23 -8.12
CA SER A 195 58.06 -26.71 -6.81
C SER A 195 57.90 -28.21 -6.59
N ARG A 196 57.16 -28.92 -7.46
CA ARG A 196 57.02 -30.39 -7.41
C ARG A 196 58.06 -31.12 -8.27
N GLU A 197 58.63 -30.47 -9.28
CA GLU A 197 59.73 -31.05 -10.08
C GLU A 197 61.12 -30.79 -9.50
N ALA A 198 61.28 -29.78 -8.63
CA ALA A 198 62.57 -29.42 -8.02
C ALA A 198 62.78 -29.94 -6.58
N GLY A 199 61.88 -30.79 -6.06
CA GLY A 199 61.90 -31.20 -4.66
C GLY A 199 61.59 -32.68 -4.49
N GLY A 200 62.56 -33.54 -4.83
CA GLY A 200 62.66 -34.83 -4.18
C GLY A 200 63.01 -34.60 -2.71
N GLY A 201 62.16 -35.06 -1.79
CA GLY A 201 62.48 -35.08 -0.37
C GLY A 201 61.31 -34.91 0.59
N ARG A 202 60.98 -36.03 1.24
CA ARG A 202 60.58 -36.18 2.67
C ARG A 202 59.25 -35.56 3.16
N SER A 203 58.37 -36.50 3.55
CA SER A 203 57.59 -36.58 4.81
C SER A 203 56.99 -35.30 5.43
N GLY A 204 55.68 -35.35 5.72
CA GLY A 204 55.05 -34.42 6.66
C GLY A 204 53.55 -34.65 6.80
N SER A 205 53.19 -35.58 7.67
CA SER A 205 51.90 -35.64 8.37
C SER A 205 51.68 -34.36 9.19
N ASP A 206 50.51 -33.72 9.10
CA ASP A 206 49.83 -32.98 10.19
C ASP A 206 48.47 -32.45 9.66
N SER A 207 47.33 -33.03 10.01
CA SER A 207 46.50 -32.79 11.21
C SER A 207 45.73 -31.46 11.25
N SER A 208 44.46 -31.61 11.65
CA SER A 208 43.55 -30.65 12.29
C SER A 208 42.61 -29.83 11.42
N ASP A 209 41.40 -30.40 11.27
CA ASP A 209 40.11 -29.77 11.54
C ASP A 209 40.17 -28.53 12.47
N ASP A 210 39.56 -27.42 12.04
CA ASP A 210 39.02 -26.40 12.94
C ASP A 210 37.72 -25.87 12.31
N ASP A 211 36.67 -26.70 12.41
CA ASP A 211 35.28 -26.35 12.09
C ASP A 211 34.68 -25.66 13.33
N ARG A 212 35.07 -24.40 13.57
CA ARG A 212 34.48 -23.56 14.63
C ARG A 212 33.09 -23.09 14.24
N ARG A 213 32.12 -23.96 14.47
CA ARG A 213 30.70 -23.60 14.63
C ARG A 213 30.57 -22.69 15.85
N GLN A 214 30.31 -21.40 15.64
CA GLN A 214 29.83 -20.52 16.70
C GLN A 214 28.43 -20.98 17.11
N ALA A 215 28.28 -21.46 18.34
CA ALA A 215 26.99 -21.68 18.97
C ALA A 215 26.36 -20.32 19.37
N PRO A 216 25.04 -20.13 19.26
CA PRO A 216 24.36 -18.93 19.76
C PRO A 216 24.33 -18.89 21.31
N PRO A 217 24.28 -17.70 21.92
CA PRO A 217 24.29 -17.55 23.38
C PRO A 217 22.99 -18.04 24.04
N PRO A 218 23.04 -18.52 25.30
CA PRO A 218 21.86 -18.97 26.03
C PRO A 218 20.93 -17.79 26.41
N PRO A 219 19.61 -18.03 26.52
CA PRO A 219 18.66 -17.02 26.97
C PRO A 219 18.79 -16.73 28.49
N PRO A 220 18.37 -15.54 28.96
CA PRO A 220 18.45 -15.16 30.37
C PRO A 220 17.46 -15.92 31.27
N PRO A 221 17.80 -16.12 32.56
CA PRO A 221 16.96 -16.82 33.54
C PRO A 221 15.72 -16.00 33.97
N PRO A 222 14.70 -16.66 34.57
CA PRO A 222 13.38 -16.07 34.85
C PRO A 222 13.39 -14.95 35.88
#